data_AF-A0A7X8CT82-F1
#
_entry.id   AF-A0A7X8CT82-F1
#
_cell.length_a   1.000
_cell.length_b   1.000
_cell.length_c   1.000
_cell.angle_alpha   90.00
_cell.angle_beta   90.00
_cell.angle_gamma   90.00
#
_symmetry.space_group_name_H-M   'P 1'
#
loop_
_entity.id
_entity.type
_entity.pdbx_description
1 polymer ?
#
loop_
_entity_poly.entity_id
_entity_poly.type
_entity_poly.pdbx_seq_one_letter_code
_entity_poly.pdbx_strand_id
1 'polypeptide(L)'
;LNKKLNAIKQVVPEFTNNPNNEMYRLPTGEGDSLEIYPAKKDDVIVGYAVNTYSPKGFSGNISLMAGFKPDGTIINITVLEQKETPGLGSKMTESSFKDQFNEKNPADFQLKVKKDGGPVDAITAATISSRAFCDAIQRAYNTLQKGGIK
;
A
#
# COMPACT_ATOMS: atom_id res chain seq x y z
N LEU A 1 -19.52 3.94 -0.10
CA LEU A 1 -18.83 5.09 -0.73
C LEU A 1 -17.79 5.75 0.20
N ASN A 2 -18.12 6.07 1.47
CA ASN A 2 -17.21 6.79 2.38
C ASN A 2 -15.90 6.08 2.78
N LYS A 3 -15.86 4.74 2.85
CA LYS A 3 -14.67 4.01 3.33
C LYS A 3 -13.43 4.20 2.42
N LYS A 4 -13.61 4.14 1.09
CA LYS A 4 -12.50 4.33 0.13
C LYS A 4 -11.93 5.73 0.20
N LEU A 5 -12.79 6.76 0.18
CA LEU A 5 -12.34 8.16 0.27
C LEU A 5 -11.60 8.44 1.59
N ASN A 6 -12.08 7.88 2.70
CA ASN A 6 -11.40 7.99 3.99
C ASN A 6 -10.03 7.30 3.98
N ALA A 7 -9.92 6.15 3.32
CA ALA A 7 -8.63 5.46 3.17
C ALA A 7 -7.65 6.28 2.31
N ILE A 8 -8.11 6.86 1.20
CA ILE A 8 -7.29 7.73 0.34
C ILE A 8 -6.76 8.91 1.16
N LYS A 9 -7.62 9.61 1.91
CA LYS A 9 -7.22 10.73 2.80
C LYS A 9 -6.20 10.36 3.87
N GLN A 10 -6.10 9.09 4.27
CA GLN A 10 -5.10 8.64 5.24
C GLN A 10 -3.73 8.42 4.60
N VAL A 11 -3.68 8.18 3.28
CA VAL A 11 -2.46 7.70 2.61
C VAL A 11 -1.82 8.69 1.66
N VAL A 12 -2.52 9.75 1.26
CA VAL A 12 -1.98 10.83 0.42
C VAL A 12 -2.08 12.17 1.12
N PRO A 13 -1.33 13.20 0.68
CA PRO A 13 -1.42 14.55 1.23
C PRO A 13 -2.79 15.16 0.95
N GLU A 14 -3.01 16.37 1.48
CA GLU A 14 -4.22 17.12 1.17
C GLU A 14 -4.40 17.32 -0.34
N PHE A 15 -5.62 17.08 -0.83
CA PHE A 15 -6.01 17.18 -2.23
C PHE A 15 -7.35 17.91 -2.37
N THR A 16 -7.53 18.61 -3.50
CA THR A 16 -8.74 19.36 -3.85
C THR A 16 -9.59 18.68 -4.91
N ASN A 17 -9.03 17.71 -5.66
CA ASN A 17 -9.78 16.95 -6.65
C ASN A 17 -10.69 15.87 -6.03
N ASN A 18 -11.39 15.11 -6.88
CA ASN A 18 -12.08 13.88 -6.48
C ASN A 18 -11.35 12.65 -7.06
N PRO A 19 -10.45 12.00 -6.28
CA PRO A 19 -9.65 10.88 -6.77
C PRO A 19 -10.47 9.68 -7.26
N ASN A 20 -11.72 9.51 -6.80
CA ASN A 20 -12.58 8.42 -7.29
C ASN A 20 -13.06 8.66 -8.73
N ASN A 21 -13.28 9.92 -9.12
CA ASN A 21 -13.73 10.26 -10.47
C ASN A 21 -12.58 10.15 -11.49
N GLU A 22 -11.35 10.34 -11.03
CA GLU A 22 -10.13 10.23 -11.83
C GLU A 22 -9.44 8.87 -11.66
N MET A 23 -10.11 7.90 -11.04
CA MET A 23 -9.56 6.57 -10.86
C MET A 23 -9.36 5.86 -12.20
N TYR A 24 -8.23 5.20 -12.33
CA TYR A 24 -7.94 4.33 -13.46
C TYR A 24 -7.35 3.01 -12.97
N ARG A 25 -7.36 2.00 -13.85
CA ARG A 25 -6.79 0.68 -13.54
C ARG A 25 -5.49 0.46 -14.29
N LEU A 26 -4.50 -0.08 -13.59
CA LEU A 26 -3.21 -0.46 -14.18
C LEU A 26 -3.00 -1.97 -14.08
N PRO A 27 -2.55 -2.63 -15.16
CA PRO A 27 -2.28 -4.06 -15.14
C PRO A 27 -1.04 -4.37 -14.30
N THR A 28 -1.15 -5.41 -13.47
CA THR A 28 -0.06 -5.93 -12.63
C THR A 28 0.98 -6.70 -13.45
N GLY A 29 0.54 -7.27 -14.58
CA GLY A 29 1.30 -8.23 -15.39
C GLY A 29 1.02 -9.69 -15.06
N GLU A 30 0.21 -9.97 -14.03
CA GLU A 30 -0.19 -11.33 -13.61
C GLU A 30 -1.62 -11.68 -14.01
N GLY A 31 -2.16 -11.02 -15.05
CA GLY A 31 -3.56 -11.19 -15.48
C GLY A 31 -4.59 -10.41 -14.65
N ASP A 32 -4.14 -9.55 -13.74
CA ASP A 32 -4.99 -8.72 -12.88
C ASP A 32 -4.63 -7.21 -12.97
N SER A 33 -5.46 -6.32 -12.45
CA SER A 33 -5.24 -4.87 -12.43
C SER A 33 -5.62 -4.20 -11.11
N LEU A 34 -4.81 -3.25 -10.66
CA LEU A 34 -5.05 -2.46 -9.44
C LEU A 34 -5.75 -1.13 -9.75
N GLU A 35 -6.55 -0.64 -8.81
CA GLU A 35 -7.17 0.70 -8.88
C GLU A 35 -6.17 1.75 -8.39
N ILE A 36 -5.96 2.79 -9.20
CA ILE A 36 -5.08 3.92 -8.91
C ILE A 36 -5.94 5.18 -8.79
N TYR A 37 -5.75 5.90 -7.69
CA TYR A 37 -6.48 7.11 -7.34
C TYR A 37 -5.51 8.29 -7.28
N PRO A 38 -5.42 9.11 -8.34
CA PRO A 38 -4.56 10.29 -8.33
C PRO A 38 -5.14 11.35 -7.38
N ALA A 39 -4.30 11.83 -6.47
CA ALA A 39 -4.61 12.93 -5.57
C ALA A 39 -3.94 14.20 -6.09
N LYS A 40 -4.74 15.24 -6.30
CA LYS A 40 -4.29 16.53 -6.85
C LYS A 40 -4.63 17.67 -5.93
N LYS A 41 -3.70 18.61 -5.77
CA LYS A 41 -3.95 19.90 -5.13
C LYS A 41 -3.67 20.98 -6.16
N ASP A 42 -4.68 21.79 -6.45
CA ASP A 42 -4.62 22.88 -7.43
C ASP A 42 -4.11 22.39 -8.80
N ASP A 43 -4.69 21.29 -9.29
CA ASP A 43 -4.35 20.57 -10.53
C ASP A 43 -2.94 19.93 -10.58
N VAL A 44 -2.15 20.02 -9.51
CA VAL A 44 -0.84 19.36 -9.39
C VAL A 44 -0.98 18.01 -8.68
N ILE A 45 -0.41 16.94 -9.24
CA ILE A 45 -0.34 15.64 -8.54
C ILE A 45 0.49 15.79 -7.26
N VAL A 46 -0.12 15.49 -6.12
CA VAL A 46 0.56 15.42 -4.81
C VAL A 46 0.81 13.99 -4.34
N GLY A 47 0.13 13.02 -4.96
CA GLY A 47 0.38 11.61 -4.73
C GLY A 47 -0.63 10.70 -5.42
N TYR A 48 -0.43 9.40 -5.25
CA TYR A 48 -1.33 8.36 -5.75
C TYR A 48 -1.68 7.43 -4.61
N ALA A 49 -2.97 7.14 -4.43
CA ALA A 49 -3.40 6.04 -3.59
C ALA A 49 -3.65 4.81 -4.48
N VAL A 50 -3.12 3.66 -4.09
CA VAL A 50 -3.23 2.41 -4.84
C VAL A 50 -3.97 1.40 -3.97
N ASN A 51 -5.12 0.93 -4.45
CA ASN A 51 -5.82 -0.17 -3.82
C ASN A 51 -5.18 -1.48 -4.27
N THR A 52 -4.49 -2.13 -3.34
CA THR A 52 -3.70 -3.34 -3.57
C THR A 52 -4.11 -4.44 -2.60
N TYR A 53 -3.69 -5.65 -2.89
CA TYR A 53 -3.94 -6.80 -2.03
C TYR A 53 -2.81 -7.83 -2.16
N SER A 54 -2.75 -8.75 -1.20
CA SER A 54 -1.95 -9.96 -1.31
C SER A 54 -2.79 -11.16 -0.88
N PRO A 55 -2.84 -12.23 -1.69
CA PRO A 55 -3.48 -13.48 -1.31
C PRO A 55 -2.61 -14.34 -0.37
N LYS A 56 -1.41 -13.86 0.00
CA LYS A 56 -0.41 -14.61 0.77
C LYS A 56 -0.53 -14.41 2.28
N GLY A 57 -1.63 -13.81 2.77
CA GLY A 57 -1.88 -13.69 4.21
C GLY A 57 -2.07 -15.05 4.86
N PHE A 58 -1.82 -15.14 6.16
CA PHE A 58 -1.86 -16.41 6.90
C PHE A 58 -3.28 -16.99 6.94
N SER A 59 -4.29 -16.15 7.04
CA SER A 59 -5.70 -16.55 7.17
C SER A 59 -6.56 -16.03 6.00
N GLY A 60 -5.93 -15.58 4.92
CA GLY A 60 -6.57 -15.21 3.67
C GLY A 60 -6.02 -13.92 3.07
N ASN A 61 -6.80 -13.33 2.16
CA ASN A 61 -6.40 -12.10 1.50
C ASN A 61 -6.29 -10.93 2.48
N ILE A 62 -5.24 -10.14 2.31
CA ILE A 62 -5.13 -8.81 2.90
C ILE A 62 -5.29 -7.76 1.81
N SER A 63 -6.01 -6.69 2.11
CA SER A 63 -6.23 -5.56 1.20
C SER A 63 -5.74 -4.29 1.86
N LEU A 64 -4.96 -3.50 1.12
CA LEU A 64 -4.33 -2.28 1.59
C LEU A 64 -4.67 -1.13 0.65
N MET A 65 -4.72 0.07 1.19
CA MET A 65 -4.54 1.29 0.41
C MET A 65 -3.12 1.77 0.69
N ALA A 66 -2.28 1.83 -0.35
CA ALA A 66 -0.91 2.31 -0.24
C ALA A 66 -0.79 3.66 -0.95
N GLY A 67 -0.30 4.67 -0.24
CA GLY A 67 -0.09 6.00 -0.77
C GLY A 67 1.36 6.25 -1.15
N PHE A 68 1.56 6.83 -2.32
CA PHE A 68 2.87 7.12 -2.87
C PHE A 68 2.97 8.58 -3.31
N LYS A 69 4.15 9.16 -3.13
CA LYS A 69 4.56 10.42 -3.77
C LYS A 69 4.76 10.19 -5.29
N PRO A 70 4.82 11.26 -6.09
CA PRO A 70 5.12 11.15 -7.53
C PRO A 70 6.48 10.54 -7.87
N ASP A 71 7.40 10.38 -6.92
CA ASP A 71 8.68 9.67 -7.12
C ASP A 71 8.60 8.18 -6.73
N GLY A 72 7.43 7.70 -6.28
CA GLY A 72 7.22 6.35 -5.79
C GLY A 72 7.58 6.13 -4.32
N THR A 73 7.97 7.18 -3.58
CA THR A 73 8.19 7.12 -2.13
C THR A 73 6.87 6.88 -1.40
N ILE A 74 6.84 5.94 -0.46
CA ILE A 74 5.67 5.63 0.35
C ILE A 74 5.38 6.80 1.29
N ILE A 75 4.15 7.30 1.26
CA ILE A 75 3.66 8.35 2.17
C ILE A 75 3.13 7.69 3.43
N ASN A 76 2.12 6.83 3.27
CA ASN A 76 1.49 6.09 4.34
C ASN A 76 0.70 4.91 3.76
N ILE A 77 0.35 3.95 4.61
CA ILE A 77 -0.39 2.74 4.26
C ILE A 77 -1.52 2.54 5.26
N THR A 78 -2.70 2.19 4.77
CA THR A 78 -3.82 1.80 5.62
C THR A 78 -4.38 0.44 5.21
N VAL A 79 -4.76 -0.36 6.21
CA VAL A 79 -5.32 -1.69 6.01
C VAL A 79 -6.81 -1.54 5.76
N LEU A 80 -7.29 -2.05 4.62
CA LEU A 80 -8.71 -2.04 4.26
C LEU A 80 -9.43 -3.28 4.78
N GLU A 81 -8.80 -4.44 4.61
CA GLU A 81 -9.34 -5.74 5.03
C GLU A 81 -8.20 -6.70 5.37
N GLN A 82 -8.40 -7.52 6.40
CA GLN A 82 -7.51 -8.62 6.77
C GLN A 82 -8.31 -9.65 7.58
N LYS A 83 -7.89 -10.92 7.56
CA LYS A 83 -8.53 -12.03 8.30
C LYS A 83 -7.58 -12.76 9.23
N GLU A 84 -6.43 -12.15 9.51
CA GLU A 84 -5.34 -12.73 10.28
C GLU A 84 -5.73 -12.93 11.76
N THR A 85 -4.94 -13.75 12.44
CA THR A 85 -5.15 -14.08 13.86
C THR A 85 -5.15 -12.80 14.73
N PRO A 86 -6.24 -12.54 15.50
CA PRO A 86 -6.31 -11.40 16.41
C PRO A 86 -5.15 -11.39 17.43
N GLY A 87 -4.52 -10.23 17.60
CA GLY A 87 -3.39 -10.04 18.53
C GLY A 87 -2.03 -10.50 17.99
N LEU A 88 -2.01 -11.16 16.83
CA LEU A 88 -0.80 -11.52 16.09
C LEU A 88 -0.76 -10.78 14.76
N GLY A 89 -1.21 -11.40 13.66
CA GLY A 89 -1.16 -10.80 12.33
C GLY A 89 -2.00 -9.53 12.21
N SER A 90 -3.08 -9.40 12.99
CA SER A 90 -3.90 -8.18 13.02
C SER A 90 -3.12 -6.92 13.43
N LYS A 91 -1.95 -7.07 14.08
CA LYS A 91 -1.06 -5.94 14.43
C LYS A 91 -0.50 -5.20 13.23
N MET A 92 -0.70 -5.70 12.01
CA MET A 92 -0.39 -4.96 10.79
C MET A 92 -1.18 -3.64 10.65
N THR A 93 -2.27 -3.47 11.41
CA THR A 93 -3.05 -2.23 11.45
C THR A 93 -2.41 -1.17 12.35
N GLU A 94 -1.49 -1.56 13.24
CA GLU A 94 -0.85 -0.69 14.24
C GLU A 94 0.27 0.16 13.62
N SER A 95 0.43 1.38 14.12
CA SER A 95 1.53 2.29 13.74
C SER A 95 2.91 1.68 14.02
N SER A 96 3.03 0.93 15.12
CA SER A 96 4.25 0.19 15.53
C SER A 96 4.84 -0.67 14.40
N PHE A 97 3.99 -1.20 13.51
CA PHE A 97 4.40 -1.96 12.34
C PHE A 97 4.39 -1.14 11.05
N LYS A 98 3.41 -0.25 10.83
CA LYS A 98 3.27 0.46 9.55
C LYS A 98 4.28 1.60 9.37
N ASP A 99 4.71 2.24 10.45
CA ASP A 99 5.52 3.46 10.36
C ASP A 99 6.92 3.20 9.77
N GLN A 100 7.39 1.95 9.80
CA GLN A 100 8.67 1.56 9.19
C GLN A 100 8.70 1.71 7.67
N PHE A 101 7.54 1.78 7.01
CA PHE A 101 7.41 1.93 5.57
C PHE A 101 7.32 3.40 5.13
N ASN A 102 6.94 4.31 6.03
CA ASN A 102 6.75 5.71 5.70
C ASN A 102 8.09 6.34 5.28
N GLU A 103 8.04 7.21 4.26
CA GLU A 103 9.21 7.89 3.69
C GLU A 103 10.28 6.93 3.13
N LYS A 104 9.90 5.66 2.83
CA LYS A 104 10.76 4.71 2.13
C LYS A 104 10.37 4.61 0.66
N ASN A 105 11.35 4.58 -0.22
CA ASN A 105 11.11 4.33 -1.63
C ASN A 105 11.38 2.85 -1.95
N PRO A 106 10.43 2.08 -2.50
CA PRO A 106 10.70 0.68 -2.85
C PRO A 106 11.77 0.49 -3.93
N ALA A 107 12.25 1.56 -4.58
CA ALA A 107 13.41 1.52 -5.47
C ALA A 107 14.71 1.13 -4.73
N ASP A 108 14.90 1.62 -3.50
CA ASP A 108 16.12 1.45 -2.70
C ASP A 108 15.85 0.76 -1.35
N PHE A 109 14.60 0.71 -0.91
CA PHE A 109 14.15 -0.01 0.28
C PHE A 109 13.52 -1.36 -0.09
N GLN A 110 14.20 -2.44 0.26
CA GLN A 110 13.68 -3.78 0.00
C GLN A 110 12.45 -4.06 0.88
N LEU A 111 11.28 -4.25 0.29
CA LEU A 111 10.06 -4.66 0.99
C LEU A 111 10.12 -6.15 1.34
N LYS A 112 11.03 -6.51 2.24
CA LYS A 112 11.23 -7.86 2.76
C LYS A 112 11.53 -7.78 4.26
N VAL A 113 11.03 -8.77 4.98
CA VAL A 113 11.33 -8.91 6.41
C VAL A 113 12.80 -9.25 6.64
N LYS A 114 13.35 -8.89 7.81
CA LYS A 114 14.74 -9.19 8.21
C LYS A 114 15.10 -10.67 8.10
N LYS A 115 14.15 -11.57 8.39
CA LYS A 115 14.33 -13.02 8.23
C LYS A 115 14.55 -13.45 6.77
N ASP A 116 14.16 -12.62 5.81
CA ASP A 116 14.30 -12.86 4.37
C ASP A 116 15.36 -11.94 3.76
N GLY A 117 16.23 -11.34 4.59
CA GLY A 117 17.35 -10.49 4.17
C GLY A 117 17.01 -9.02 3.90
N GLY A 118 15.78 -8.57 4.21
CA GLY A 118 15.39 -7.16 4.06
C GLY A 118 15.46 -6.34 5.35
N PRO A 119 15.15 -5.04 5.29
CA PRO A 119 15.15 -4.13 6.44
C PRO A 119 13.92 -4.21 7.35
N VAL A 120 12.82 -4.86 6.94
CA VAL A 120 11.52 -4.77 7.64
C VAL A 120 11.48 -5.64 8.90
N ASP A 121 11.11 -5.07 10.04
CA ASP A 121 10.81 -5.81 11.26
C ASP A 121 9.46 -6.51 11.14
N ALA A 122 9.48 -7.84 11.20
CA ALA A 122 8.26 -8.64 11.17
C ALA A 122 7.50 -8.55 12.49
N ILE A 123 6.17 -8.66 12.41
CA ILE A 123 5.32 -8.83 13.58
C ILE A 123 5.72 -10.16 14.26
N THR A 124 5.99 -10.10 15.56
CA THR A 124 6.37 -11.27 16.35
C THR A 124 5.33 -12.38 16.20
N ALA A 125 5.81 -13.59 15.90
CA ALA A 125 4.99 -14.78 15.63
C ALA A 125 4.00 -14.67 14.44
N ALA A 126 4.03 -13.62 13.62
CA ALA A 126 3.17 -13.43 12.45
C ALA A 126 3.97 -13.11 11.18
N THR A 127 5.04 -13.87 10.92
CA THR A 127 5.96 -13.61 9.79
C THR A 127 5.27 -13.76 8.42
N ILE A 128 4.30 -14.66 8.28
CA ILE A 128 3.54 -14.83 7.02
C ILE A 128 2.70 -13.57 6.73
N SER A 129 2.00 -13.05 7.73
CA SER A 129 1.24 -11.80 7.64
C SER A 129 2.13 -10.61 7.26
N SER A 130 3.32 -10.49 7.87
CA SER A 130 4.27 -9.42 7.53
C SER A 130 4.81 -9.53 6.10
N ARG A 131 5.08 -10.75 5.62
CA ARG A 131 5.48 -10.98 4.22
C ARG A 131 4.37 -10.60 3.24
N ALA A 132 3.13 -10.98 3.53
CA ALA A 132 1.97 -10.61 2.72
C ALA A 132 1.80 -9.09 2.64
N PHE A 133 2.01 -8.38 3.76
CA PHE A 133 1.95 -6.92 3.79
C PHE A 133 3.01 -6.28 2.89
N CYS A 134 4.26 -6.74 2.99
CA CYS A 134 5.35 -6.28 2.12
C CYS A 134 5.07 -6.58 0.63
N ASP A 135 4.57 -7.78 0.32
CA ASP A 135 4.19 -8.21 -1.02
C ASP A 135 3.11 -7.32 -1.63
N ALA A 136 2.07 -6.97 -0.86
CA ALA A 136 1.00 -6.07 -1.30
C ALA A 136 1.53 -4.66 -1.65
N ILE A 137 2.44 -4.10 -0.83
CA ILE A 137 3.07 -2.79 -1.11
C ILE A 137 3.93 -2.88 -2.37
N GLN A 138 4.76 -3.93 -2.50
CA GLN A 138 5.64 -4.10 -3.66
C GLN A 138 4.81 -4.25 -4.95
N ARG A 139 3.70 -4.98 -4.90
CA ARG A 139 2.74 -5.11 -6.00
C ARG A 139 2.18 -3.74 -6.40
N ALA A 140 1.81 -2.91 -5.42
CA ALA A 140 1.29 -1.57 -5.67
C ALA A 140 2.33 -0.67 -6.35
N TYR A 141 3.55 -0.64 -5.79
CA TYR A 141 4.66 0.15 -6.33
C TYR A 141 5.00 -0.27 -7.76
N ASN A 142 5.20 -1.57 -8.01
CA ASN A 142 5.53 -2.08 -9.34
C ASN A 142 4.44 -1.74 -10.37
N THR A 143 3.17 -1.83 -9.97
CA THR A 143 2.04 -1.52 -10.84
C THR A 143 2.01 -0.02 -11.17
N LEU A 144 2.21 0.84 -10.18
CA LEU A 144 2.25 2.30 -10.38
C LEU A 144 3.41 2.73 -11.29
N GLN A 145 4.62 2.18 -11.06
CA GLN A 145 5.80 2.46 -11.88
C GLN A 145 5.62 2.06 -13.34
N LYS A 146 5.06 0.87 -13.60
CA LYS A 146 4.81 0.38 -14.97
C LYS A 146 3.77 1.19 -15.74
N GLY A 147 2.77 1.74 -15.05
CA GLY A 147 1.74 2.56 -15.68
C GLY A 147 2.17 3.98 -16.03
N GLY A 148 3.39 4.35 -15.64
CA GLY A 148 3.90 5.72 -15.70
C GLY A 148 3.30 6.56 -14.58
N ILE A 149 4.17 7.11 -13.75
CA ILE A 149 3.80 8.23 -12.88
C ILE A 149 3.57 9.41 -13.82
N LYS A 150 2.30 9.77 -14.03
CA LYS A 150 1.85 10.81 -14.96
C LYS A 150 1.71 12.16 -14.27
#